data_AF-A0A967M5B7-F1
#
_entry.id   AF-A0A967M5B7-F1
#
_cell.length_a   1.000
_cell.length_b   1.000
_cell.length_c   1.000
_cell.angle_alpha   90.00
_cell.angle_beta   90.00
_cell.angle_gamma   90.00
#
_symmetry.space_group_name_H-M   'P 1'
#
loop_
_entity.id
_entity.type
_entity.pdbx_description
1 polymer ?
#
loop_
_entity_poly.entity_id
_entity_poly.type
_entity_poly.pdbx_seq_one_letter_code
_entity_poly.pdbx_strand_id
1 'polypeptide(L)' 'MQELHGYYIEDLEPGMTAVYAKTVTEADIVMFAGVSGDTNPVHLNA' A
#
# COMPACT_ATOMS: atom_id res chain seq x y z
N MET A 1 -7.17 -8.89 22.72
CA MET A 1 -6.44 -9.56 21.62
C MET A 1 -7.29 -9.54 20.35
N GLN A 2 -7.56 -8.36 19.78
CA GLN A 2 -8.44 -8.19 18.61
C GLN A 2 -8.03 -6.93 17.81
N GLU A 3 -6.83 -6.91 17.24
CA GLU A 3 -6.37 -5.79 16.38
C GLU A 3 -5.80 -6.26 15.03
N LEU A 4 -5.65 -7.57 14.79
CA LEU A 4 -4.93 -8.12 13.63
C LEU A 4 -5.72 -9.16 12.81
N HIS A 5 -7.02 -9.30 13.05
CA HIS A 5 -7.87 -10.24 12.33
C HIS A 5 -8.81 -9.48 11.39
N GLY A 6 -8.65 -9.68 10.09
CA GLY A 6 -9.58 -9.19 9.06
C GLY A 6 -10.80 -10.11 8.92
N TYR A 7 -11.82 -9.70 8.15
CA TYR A 7 -13.06 -10.47 7.98
C TYR A 7 -12.83 -11.92 7.51
N TYR A 8 -13.61 -12.86 8.06
CA TYR A 8 -13.80 -14.17 7.44
C TYR A 8 -14.71 -14.04 6.22
N ILE A 9 -14.77 -15.10 5.40
CA ILE A 9 -15.57 -15.09 4.17
C ILE A 9 -17.06 -14.94 4.47
N GLU A 10 -17.52 -15.57 5.55
CA GLU A 10 -18.90 -15.51 6.04
C GLU A 10 -19.31 -14.13 6.58
N ASP A 11 -18.34 -13.24 6.84
CA ASP A 11 -18.60 -11.86 7.29
C ASP A 11 -18.77 -10.88 6.12
N LEU A 12 -18.51 -11.31 4.88
CA LEU A 12 -18.56 -10.45 3.69
C LEU A 12 -19.96 -10.42 3.07
N GLU A 13 -20.50 -9.23 2.84
CA GLU A 13 -21.82 -9.01 2.24
C GLU A 13 -21.76 -8.04 1.04
N PRO A 14 -22.64 -8.20 0.04
CA PRO A 14 -22.72 -7.26 -1.09
C PRO A 14 -22.94 -5.82 -0.63
N GLY A 15 -22.11 -4.90 -1.13
CA GLY A 15 -22.16 -3.48 -0.79
C GLY A 15 -21.15 -3.04 0.26
N MET A 16 -20.39 -3.96 0.86
CA MET A 16 -19.25 -3.59 1.72
C MET A 16 -18.18 -2.83 0.93
N THR A 17 -17.66 -1.76 1.54
CA THR A 17 -16.56 -0.96 0.99
C THR A 17 -15.62 -0.52 2.10
N ALA A 18 -14.32 -0.41 1.80
CA ALA A 18 -13.33 0.18 2.68
C ALA A 18 -12.44 1.14 1.88
N VAL A 19 -11.90 2.16 2.55
CA VAL A 19 -11.02 3.16 1.93
C VAL A 19 -9.80 3.36 2.81
N TYR A 20 -8.63 3.44 2.18
CA TYR A 20 -7.38 3.82 2.81
C TYR A 20 -6.74 4.96 2.02
N ALA A 21 -6.17 5.92 2.73
CA ALA A 21 -5.44 7.04 2.15
C ALA A 21 -4.08 7.17 2.82
N LYS A 22 -3.05 7.41 2.00
CA LYS A 22 -1.69 7.68 2.44
C LYS A 22 -1.08 8.74 1.53
N THR A 23 -0.44 9.74 2.13
CA THR A 23 0.41 10.67 1.38
C THR A 23 1.66 9.92 0.94
N VAL A 24 1.86 9.81 -0.36
CA VAL A 24 3.09 9.27 -0.94
C VAL A 24 4.15 10.36 -0.95
N THR A 25 5.31 10.03 -0.40
CA THR A 25 6.46 10.94 -0.29
C THR A 25 7.63 10.42 -1.12
N GLU A 26 8.65 11.26 -1.28
CA GLU A 26 9.91 10.85 -1.90
C GLU A 26 10.53 9.62 -1.20
N ALA A 27 10.41 9.52 0.12
CA ALA A 27 10.90 8.36 0.87
C ALA A 27 10.27 7.05 0.39
N ASP A 28 8.98 7.06 0.04
CA ASP A 28 8.29 5.88 -0.47
C ASP A 28 8.81 5.47 -1.86
N ILE A 29 9.15 6.44 -2.70
CA ILE A 29 9.71 6.20 -4.05
C ILE A 29 11.11 5.57 -3.94
N VAL A 30 11.97 6.13 -3.08
CA VAL A 30 13.32 5.58 -2.84
C VAL A 30 13.25 4.17 -2.25
N MET A 31 12.35 3.93 -1.28
CA MET A 31 12.15 2.59 -0.72
C MET A 31 11.66 1.60 -1.77
N PHE A 32 10.72 2.01 -2.63
CA PHE A 32 10.24 1.17 -3.73
C PHE A 32 11.39 0.78 -4.66
N ALA A 33 12.19 1.75 -5.11
CA ALA A 33 13.34 1.48 -5.98
C ALA A 33 14.36 0.53 -5.34
N GLY A 34 14.64 0.70 -4.05
CA GLY A 34 15.55 -0.17 -3.30
C GLY A 34 15.05 -1.61 -3.15
N VAL A 35 13.74 -1.81 -3.01
CA VAL A 35 13.13 -3.14 -2.85
C VAL A 35 12.88 -3.83 -4.20
N SER A 36 12.39 -3.10 -5.20
CA SER A 36 12.06 -3.66 -6.52
C SER A 36 13.27 -3.79 -7.44
N GLY A 37 14.32 -3.00 -7.19
CA GLY A 37 15.46 -2.83 -8.10
C GLY A 37 15.18 -1.89 -9.27
N ASP A 38 13.97 -1.33 -9.38
CA ASP A 38 13.63 -0.36 -10.42
C ASP A 38 14.22 1.01 -10.08
N THR A 39 15.35 1.30 -10.74
CA THR A 39 16.09 2.56 -10.59
C THR A 39 15.96 3.43 -11.83
N ASN A 40 14.86 3.31 -12.59
CA ASN A 40 14.62 4.14 -13.76
C ASN A 40 14.75 5.64 -13.38
N PRO A 41 15.57 6.43 -14.09
CA PRO A 41 15.78 7.85 -13.79
C PRO A 41 14.50 8.67 -13.68
N VAL A 42 13.41 8.25 -14.31
CA VAL A 42 12.09 8.92 -14.17
C VAL A 42 11.60 8.97 -12.72
N HIS A 43 12.01 8.03 -11.88
CA HIS A 43 11.62 7.97 -10.47
C HIS A 43 12.57 8.71 -9.54
N LEU A 44 13.85 8.84 -9.92
CA LEU A 44 14.94 9.22 -9.00
C LEU A 44 15.71 10.48 -9.42
N ASN A 45 15.54 10.97 -10.65
CA ASN A 45 16.24 12.13 -11.17
C ASN A 45 15.25 13.29 -11.39
N ALA A 46 15.34 14.29 -10.51
CA ALA A 46 14.48 15.47 -10.50
C ALA A 46 14.85 16.50 -11.58
#